data_AF-R7N0Q8-F1
#
_entry.id   AF-R7N0Q8-F1
#
_cell.length_a   1.000
_cell.length_b   1.000
_cell.length_c   1.000
_cell.angle_alpha   90.00
_cell.angle_beta   90.00
_cell.angle_gamma   90.00
#
_symmetry.space_group_name_H-M   'P 1'
#
loop_
_entity.id
_entity.type
_entity.pdbx_description
1 polymer ?
#
loop_
_entity_poly.entity_id
_entity_poly.type
_entity_poly.pdbx_seq_one_letter_code
_entity_poly.pdbx_strand_id
1 'polypeptide(L)'
;MKVRITDELAQQIVDSAKAVVGWNVNFIDRHGRIMASTDSGRIGTYHKAGHVAARTGQVQTVQEDCLENGVSQGVNYPIIMGRQVLGVVGITGEPAVVGQYGFLLTKICEVFLKEYRLSQEAFSEEEHRSRQVMALIYHDEDTVQQLAEEQPELAGCQYVAAVFRWHEGTR
;
A
#
# COMPACT_ATOMS: atom_id res chain seq x y z
N MET A 1 10.06 5.96 0.34
CA MET A 1 8.84 6.61 -0.20
C MET A 1 7.64 6.40 0.74
N LYS A 2 6.58 7.25 0.74
CA LYS A 2 5.34 6.96 1.50
C LYS A 2 4.48 5.98 0.70
N VAL A 3 4.03 4.89 1.30
CA VAL A 3 3.07 3.97 0.65
C VAL A 3 1.76 4.70 0.45
N ARG A 4 1.31 4.77 -0.80
CA ARG A 4 -0.04 5.22 -1.14
C ARG A 4 -0.92 3.99 -1.28
N ILE A 5 -1.97 3.91 -0.48
CA ILE A 5 -2.99 2.87 -0.62
C ILE A 5 -3.97 3.33 -1.70
N THR A 6 -4.08 2.56 -2.78
CA THR A 6 -5.12 2.76 -3.81
C THR A 6 -6.33 1.89 -3.51
N ASP A 7 -7.45 2.16 -4.16
CA ASP A 7 -8.67 1.36 -4.00
C ASP A 7 -8.44 -0.09 -4.46
N GLU A 8 -7.64 -0.31 -5.51
CA GLU A 8 -7.28 -1.64 -6.01
C GLU A 8 -6.43 -2.42 -5.00
N LEU A 9 -5.41 -1.78 -4.40
CA LEU A 9 -4.58 -2.41 -3.38
C LEU A 9 -5.41 -2.75 -2.13
N ALA A 10 -6.29 -1.83 -1.71
CA ALA A 10 -7.20 -2.05 -0.60
C ALA A 10 -8.12 -3.25 -0.87
N GLN A 11 -8.66 -3.38 -2.08
CA GLN A 11 -9.51 -4.50 -2.46
C GLN A 11 -8.73 -5.82 -2.51
N GLN A 12 -7.51 -5.83 -3.05
CA GLN A 12 -6.64 -7.02 -3.01
C GLN A 12 -6.39 -7.51 -1.57
N ILE A 13 -6.17 -6.59 -0.64
CA ILE A 13 -6.01 -6.91 0.79
C ILE A 13 -7.29 -7.54 1.33
N VAL A 14 -8.46 -6.94 1.05
CA VAL A 14 -9.76 -7.43 1.51
C VAL A 14 -10.09 -8.82 0.94
N ASP A 15 -9.84 -9.05 -0.33
CA ASP A 15 -10.11 -10.32 -1.01
C ASP A 15 -9.20 -11.43 -0.46
N SER A 16 -7.91 -11.13 -0.29
CA SER A 16 -6.94 -12.05 0.31
C SER A 16 -7.30 -12.36 1.76
N ALA A 17 -7.72 -11.35 2.52
CA ALA A 17 -8.19 -11.52 3.89
C ALA A 17 -9.42 -12.43 3.96
N LYS A 18 -10.43 -12.18 3.12
CA LYS A 18 -11.67 -12.97 3.03
C LYS A 18 -11.39 -14.44 2.79
N ALA A 19 -10.45 -14.77 1.91
CA ALA A 19 -10.06 -16.15 1.61
C ALA A 19 -9.47 -16.89 2.82
N VAL A 20 -8.82 -16.17 3.75
CA VAL A 20 -8.21 -16.75 4.94
C VAL A 20 -9.20 -16.85 6.10
N VAL A 21 -9.99 -15.81 6.36
CA VAL A 21 -10.83 -15.74 7.56
C VAL A 21 -12.28 -16.16 7.34
N GLY A 22 -12.79 -16.13 6.10
CA GLY A 22 -14.19 -16.45 5.77
C GLY A 22 -15.24 -15.41 6.20
N TRP A 23 -14.89 -14.47 7.07
CA TRP A 23 -15.74 -13.37 7.55
C TRP A 23 -15.77 -12.17 6.60
N ASN A 24 -16.74 -11.26 6.77
CA ASN A 24 -16.76 -10.02 6.01
C ASN A 24 -15.64 -9.10 6.48
N VAL A 25 -14.87 -8.57 5.53
CA VAL A 25 -13.68 -7.77 5.79
C VAL A 25 -13.81 -6.42 5.10
N ASN A 26 -13.37 -5.37 5.77
CA ASN A 26 -13.35 -4.00 5.25
C ASN A 26 -11.94 -3.43 5.39
N PHE A 27 -11.52 -2.65 4.41
CA PHE A 27 -10.37 -1.75 4.54
C PHE A 27 -10.89 -0.31 4.65
N ILE A 28 -10.58 0.35 5.77
CA ILE A 28 -11.02 1.70 6.07
C ILE A 28 -9.81 2.63 6.06
N ASP A 29 -9.94 3.77 5.38
CA ASP A 29 -8.90 4.79 5.36
C ASP A 29 -8.80 5.55 6.70
N ARG A 30 -7.79 6.41 6.80
CA ARG A 30 -7.56 7.23 8.00
C ARG A 30 -8.67 8.26 8.29
N HIS A 31 -9.55 8.52 7.33
CA HIS A 31 -10.66 9.46 7.44
C HIS A 31 -11.99 8.73 7.74
N GLY A 32 -11.97 7.41 7.88
CA GLY A 32 -13.15 6.61 8.16
C GLY A 32 -13.93 6.17 6.93
N ARG A 33 -13.45 6.43 5.72
CA ARG A 33 -14.11 5.95 4.49
C ARG A 33 -13.72 4.49 4.26
N ILE A 34 -14.69 3.63 4.00
CA ILE A 34 -14.44 2.26 3.54
C ILE A 34 -13.93 2.34 2.09
N MET A 35 -12.64 2.05 1.88
CA MET A 35 -12.02 2.01 0.55
C MET A 35 -12.33 0.70 -0.18
N ALA A 36 -12.38 -0.40 0.57
CA ALA A 36 -12.64 -1.74 0.04
C ALA A 36 -13.45 -2.57 1.04
N SER A 37 -14.24 -3.49 0.53
CA SER A 37 -15.13 -4.32 1.34
C SER A 37 -15.52 -5.58 0.60
N THR A 38 -15.73 -6.68 1.34
CA THR A 38 -16.35 -7.90 0.81
C THR A 38 -17.83 -7.70 0.50
N ASP A 39 -18.45 -6.70 1.12
CA ASP A 39 -19.79 -6.22 0.81
C ASP A 39 -19.67 -4.90 0.03
N SER A 40 -19.87 -4.96 -1.27
CA SER A 40 -19.70 -3.82 -2.19
C SER A 40 -20.61 -2.64 -1.85
N GLY A 41 -21.76 -2.87 -1.21
CA GLY A 41 -22.68 -1.82 -0.78
C GLY A 41 -22.11 -0.90 0.30
N ARG A 42 -21.02 -1.33 0.96
CA ARG A 42 -20.33 -0.54 2.00
C ARG A 42 -19.23 0.36 1.46
N ILE A 43 -18.74 0.12 0.24
CA ILE A 43 -17.63 0.88 -0.32
C ILE A 43 -18.04 2.35 -0.46
N GLY A 44 -17.17 3.26 -0.01
CA GLY A 44 -17.42 4.70 0.00
C GLY A 44 -18.22 5.21 1.21
N THR A 45 -18.79 4.33 2.03
CA THR A 45 -19.53 4.74 3.24
C THR A 45 -18.58 5.09 4.39
N TYR A 46 -19.10 5.86 5.36
CA TYR A 46 -18.36 6.23 6.56
C TYR A 46 -18.49 5.16 7.65
N HIS A 47 -17.38 4.84 8.30
CA HIS A 47 -17.29 3.84 9.35
C HIS A 47 -16.61 4.41 10.61
N LYS A 48 -17.43 4.76 11.61
CA LYS A 48 -16.97 5.47 12.80
C LYS A 48 -15.92 4.69 13.60
N ALA A 49 -16.12 3.39 13.83
CA ALA A 49 -15.17 2.58 14.60
C ALA A 49 -13.80 2.51 13.92
N GLY A 50 -13.78 2.37 12.59
CA GLY A 50 -12.55 2.44 11.80
C GLY A 50 -11.87 3.79 11.89
N HIS A 51 -12.62 4.90 11.82
CA HIS A 51 -12.04 6.23 11.99
C HIS A 51 -11.42 6.41 13.39
N VAL A 52 -12.08 5.95 14.45
CA VAL A 52 -11.55 6.02 15.82
C VAL A 52 -10.28 5.17 15.95
N ALA A 53 -10.28 3.95 15.40
CA ALA A 53 -9.10 3.10 15.36
C ALA A 53 -7.94 3.78 14.63
N ALA A 54 -8.22 4.44 13.51
CA ALA A 54 -7.21 5.15 12.75
C ALA A 54 -6.62 6.35 13.50
N ARG A 55 -7.46 7.11 14.22
CA ARG A 55 -7.03 8.28 14.99
C ARG A 55 -6.25 7.91 16.26
N THR A 56 -6.66 6.85 16.93
CA THR A 56 -6.08 6.43 18.22
C THR A 56 -4.89 5.50 18.06
N GLY A 57 -4.77 4.81 16.92
CA GLY A 57 -3.83 3.71 16.74
C GLY A 57 -4.15 2.50 17.64
N GLN A 58 -5.38 2.43 18.18
CA GLN A 58 -5.83 1.36 19.06
C GLN A 58 -6.95 0.54 18.44
N VAL A 59 -6.99 -0.75 18.78
CA VAL A 59 -8.05 -1.67 18.34
C VAL A 59 -9.40 -1.18 18.87
N GLN A 60 -10.41 -1.19 18.00
CA GLN A 60 -11.79 -0.86 18.38
C GLN A 60 -12.67 -2.10 18.23
N THR A 61 -13.33 -2.47 19.33
CA THR A 61 -14.28 -3.58 19.38
C THR A 61 -15.70 -3.02 19.44
N VAL A 62 -16.56 -3.55 18.58
CA VAL A 62 -17.96 -3.15 18.46
C VAL A 62 -18.81 -4.33 18.91
N GLN A 63 -19.48 -4.18 20.04
CA GLN A 63 -20.27 -5.27 20.65
C GLN A 63 -21.62 -5.47 19.97
N GLU A 64 -22.21 -4.41 19.42
CA GLU A 64 -23.54 -4.43 18.80
C GLU A 64 -23.57 -3.50 17.59
N ASP A 65 -24.47 -3.79 16.65
CA ASP A 65 -24.68 -2.97 15.46
C ASP A 65 -25.15 -1.56 15.83
N CYS A 66 -24.61 -0.56 15.13
CA CYS A 66 -25.02 0.82 15.29
C CYS A 66 -25.10 1.50 13.91
N LEU A 67 -26.31 1.45 13.33
CA LEU A 67 -26.60 1.96 11.99
C LEU A 67 -26.32 3.45 11.85
N GLU A 68 -26.64 4.26 12.86
CA GLU A 68 -26.38 5.71 12.88
C GLU A 68 -24.89 6.05 12.70
N ASN A 69 -24.01 5.13 13.08
CA ASN A 69 -22.56 5.29 12.99
C ASN A 69 -21.93 4.47 11.85
N GLY A 70 -22.74 3.77 11.04
CA GLY A 70 -22.30 2.91 9.95
C GLY A 70 -21.49 1.69 10.43
N VAL A 71 -21.73 1.21 11.65
CA VAL A 71 -20.91 0.19 12.31
C VAL A 71 -21.72 -1.09 12.50
N SER A 72 -21.08 -2.22 12.20
CA SER A 72 -21.58 -3.56 12.52
C SER A 72 -20.72 -4.16 13.63
N GLN A 73 -21.29 -5.11 14.38
CA GLN A 73 -20.60 -5.90 15.38
C GLN A 73 -19.33 -6.51 14.77
N GLY A 74 -18.20 -6.39 15.49
CA GLY A 74 -16.91 -6.79 14.96
C GLY A 74 -15.71 -6.17 15.64
N VAL A 75 -14.56 -6.30 14.99
CA VAL A 75 -13.27 -5.76 15.46
C VAL A 75 -12.61 -4.95 14.35
N ASN A 76 -11.93 -3.87 14.74
CA ASN A 76 -11.25 -2.95 13.84
C ASN A 76 -9.80 -2.77 14.30
N TYR A 77 -8.85 -3.25 13.49
CA TYR A 77 -7.44 -3.24 13.80
C TYR A 77 -6.70 -2.21 12.94
N PRO A 78 -6.01 -1.23 13.55
CA PRO A 78 -5.19 -0.30 12.79
C PRO A 78 -3.95 -0.98 12.24
N ILE A 79 -3.64 -0.73 10.97
CA ILE A 79 -2.40 -1.15 10.32
C ILE A 79 -1.36 -0.07 10.57
N ILE A 80 -0.29 -0.39 11.30
CA ILE A 80 0.73 0.59 11.71
C ILE A 80 2.08 0.23 11.07
N MET A 81 2.67 1.19 10.37
CA MET A 81 4.01 1.07 9.80
C MET A 81 4.81 2.33 10.07
N GLY A 82 6.02 2.19 10.61
CA GLY A 82 6.88 3.34 10.93
C GLY A 82 6.22 4.35 11.87
N ARG A 83 5.42 3.88 12.83
CA ARG A 83 4.61 4.69 13.77
C ARG A 83 3.47 5.49 13.12
N GLN A 84 3.17 5.25 11.85
CA GLN A 84 2.05 5.86 11.15
C GLN A 84 0.95 4.83 10.90
N VAL A 85 -0.30 5.20 11.13
CA VAL A 85 -1.45 4.39 10.70
C VAL A 85 -1.64 4.55 9.19
N LEU A 86 -1.61 3.44 8.46
CA LEU A 86 -1.84 3.41 7.01
C LEU A 86 -3.31 3.26 6.65
N GLY A 87 -4.08 2.60 7.53
CA GLY A 87 -5.49 2.29 7.36
C GLY A 87 -5.94 1.35 8.49
N VAL A 88 -7.14 0.80 8.37
CA VAL A 88 -7.74 -0.08 9.37
C VAL A 88 -8.38 -1.27 8.67
N VAL A 89 -8.16 -2.47 9.19
CA VAL A 89 -8.85 -3.68 8.76
C VAL A 89 -9.97 -3.96 9.75
N GLY A 90 -11.21 -3.97 9.25
CA GLY A 90 -12.39 -4.32 10.00
C GLY A 90 -12.83 -5.75 9.67
N ILE A 91 -13.13 -6.57 10.67
CA ILE A 91 -13.76 -7.88 10.51
C ILE A 91 -15.13 -7.84 11.19
N THR A 92 -16.19 -8.05 10.41
CA THR A 92 -17.56 -8.13 10.93
C THR A 92 -17.83 -9.52 11.49
N GLY A 93 -18.44 -9.60 12.66
CA GLY A 93 -18.84 -10.83 13.34
C GLY A 93 -18.73 -10.69 14.86
N GLU A 94 -19.12 -11.72 15.59
CA GLU A 94 -19.06 -11.71 17.05
C GLU A 94 -17.62 -11.47 17.55
N PRO A 95 -17.33 -10.46 18.38
CA PRO A 95 -15.95 -10.08 18.71
C PRO A 95 -15.15 -11.19 19.38
N ALA A 96 -15.79 -12.04 20.18
CA ALA A 96 -15.18 -13.19 20.81
C ALA A 96 -14.67 -14.22 19.77
N VAL A 97 -15.33 -14.30 18.61
CA VAL A 97 -14.99 -15.21 17.52
C VAL A 97 -14.00 -14.56 16.55
N VAL A 98 -14.26 -13.32 16.11
CA VAL A 98 -13.46 -12.67 15.07
C VAL A 98 -12.16 -12.04 15.59
N GLY A 99 -12.10 -11.75 16.90
CA GLY A 99 -10.95 -11.11 17.53
C GLY A 99 -9.64 -11.88 17.37
N GLN A 100 -9.69 -13.22 17.41
CA GLN A 100 -8.52 -14.09 17.23
C GLN A 100 -7.90 -13.98 15.82
N TYR A 101 -8.72 -13.70 14.81
CA TYR A 101 -8.27 -13.54 13.43
C TYR A 101 -7.78 -12.12 13.16
N GLY A 102 -8.38 -11.11 13.80
CA GLY A 102 -8.08 -9.69 13.56
C GLY A 102 -6.61 -9.32 13.76
N PHE A 103 -5.98 -9.81 14.83
CA PHE A 103 -4.55 -9.55 15.07
C PHE A 103 -3.67 -10.20 14.01
N LEU A 104 -3.85 -11.49 13.74
CA LEU A 104 -3.04 -12.23 12.78
C LEU A 104 -3.19 -11.65 11.36
N LEU A 105 -4.42 -11.40 10.93
CA LEU A 105 -4.70 -10.81 9.62
C LEU A 105 -4.01 -9.45 9.47
N THR A 106 -4.07 -8.62 10.51
CA THR A 106 -3.41 -7.30 10.50
C THR A 106 -1.90 -7.43 10.35
N LYS A 107 -1.27 -8.42 11.00
CA LYS A 107 0.16 -8.68 10.83
C LYS A 107 0.52 -9.14 9.43
N ILE A 108 -0.33 -9.96 8.80
CA ILE A 108 -0.15 -10.34 7.40
C ILE A 108 -0.28 -9.12 6.49
N CYS A 109 -1.28 -8.25 6.70
CA CYS A 109 -1.45 -7.02 5.93
C CYS A 109 -0.26 -6.06 6.10
N GLU A 110 0.28 -5.90 7.32
CA GLU A 110 1.48 -5.09 7.57
C GLU A 110 2.70 -5.61 6.80
N VAL A 111 2.91 -6.94 6.76
CA VAL A 111 3.99 -7.58 5.99
C VAL A 111 3.80 -7.35 4.49
N PHE A 112 2.60 -7.61 3.97
CA PHE A 112 2.28 -7.43 2.56
C PHE A 112 2.48 -5.97 2.12
N LEU A 113 2.01 -5.00 2.90
CA LEU A 113 2.19 -3.58 2.60
C LEU A 113 3.66 -3.14 2.65
N LYS A 114 4.45 -3.76 3.53
CA LYS A 114 5.90 -3.53 3.59
C LYS A 114 6.59 -4.08 2.35
N GLU A 115 6.24 -5.28 1.91
CA GLU A 115 6.77 -5.90 0.69
C GLU A 115 6.39 -5.09 -0.56
N TYR A 116 5.12 -4.70 -0.66
CA TYR A 116 4.63 -3.82 -1.73
C TYR A 116 5.42 -2.51 -1.82
N ARG A 117 5.72 -1.89 -0.66
CA ARG A 117 6.57 -0.70 -0.62
C ARG A 117 7.96 -0.95 -1.18
N LEU A 118 8.62 -2.03 -0.73
CA LEU A 118 9.97 -2.37 -1.16
C LEU A 118 10.01 -2.65 -2.66
N SER A 119 8.98 -3.32 -3.19
CA SER A 119 8.83 -3.56 -4.63
C SER A 119 8.67 -2.25 -5.42
N GLN A 120 7.87 -1.29 -4.92
CA GLN A 120 7.75 0.01 -5.57
C GLN A 120 9.06 0.81 -5.54
N GLU A 121 9.79 0.75 -4.43
CA GLU A 121 11.10 1.42 -4.30
C GLU A 121 12.09 0.83 -5.31
N ALA A 122 12.18 -0.50 -5.41
CA ALA A 122 13.04 -1.18 -6.38
C ALA A 122 12.67 -0.86 -7.84
N PHE A 123 11.37 -0.85 -8.18
CA PHE A 123 10.91 -0.50 -9.53
C PHE A 123 11.25 0.96 -9.87
N SER A 124 11.05 1.88 -8.93
CA SER A 124 11.41 3.29 -9.11
C SER A 124 12.91 3.49 -9.32
N GLU A 125 13.76 2.73 -8.62
CA GLU A 125 15.21 2.77 -8.82
C GLU A 125 15.60 2.25 -10.22
N GLU A 126 14.95 1.18 -10.69
CA GLU A 126 15.19 0.64 -12.03
C GLU A 126 14.78 1.62 -13.14
N GLU A 127 13.61 2.25 -13.03
CA GLU A 127 13.16 3.29 -13.98
C GLU A 127 14.11 4.48 -13.99
N HIS A 128 14.56 4.93 -12.81
CA HIS A 128 15.49 6.03 -12.69
C HIS A 128 16.83 5.71 -13.37
N ARG A 129 17.39 4.52 -13.08
CA ARG A 129 18.63 4.04 -13.72
C ARG A 129 18.47 3.92 -15.24
N SER A 130 17.33 3.40 -15.71
CA SER A 130 17.06 3.27 -17.15
C SER A 130 17.02 4.64 -17.83
N ARG A 131 16.35 5.63 -17.22
CA ARG A 131 16.30 7.01 -17.71
C ARG A 131 17.69 7.64 -17.79
N GLN A 132 18.51 7.47 -16.76
CA GLN A 132 19.90 7.94 -16.75
C GLN A 132 20.71 7.33 -17.90
N VAL A 133 20.67 6.00 -18.06
CA VAL A 133 21.39 5.31 -19.14
C VAL A 133 20.93 5.80 -20.52
N MET A 134 19.62 5.94 -20.73
CA MET A 134 19.07 6.41 -22.02
C MET A 134 19.47 7.85 -22.32
N ALA A 135 19.40 8.76 -21.35
CA ALA A 135 19.82 10.15 -21.53
C ALA A 135 21.30 10.24 -21.93
N LEU A 136 22.16 9.39 -21.35
CA LEU A 136 23.57 9.30 -21.70
C LEU A 136 23.81 8.68 -23.09
N ILE A 137 23.05 7.64 -23.49
CA ILE A 137 23.17 7.02 -24.82
C ILE A 137 22.74 8.00 -25.93
N TYR A 138 21.68 8.76 -25.70
CA TYR A 138 21.11 9.65 -26.70
C TYR A 138 21.64 11.09 -26.63
N HIS A 139 22.57 11.38 -25.71
CA HIS A 139 23.09 12.73 -25.47
C HIS A 139 21.98 13.78 -25.24
N ASP A 140 20.96 13.41 -24.47
CA ASP A 140 19.87 14.31 -24.09
C ASP A 140 20.33 15.24 -22.95
N GLU A 141 20.93 16.38 -23.32
CA GLU A 141 21.50 17.35 -22.38
C GLU A 141 20.48 17.90 -21.39
N ASP A 142 19.23 18.12 -21.82
CA ASP A 142 18.16 18.63 -20.96
C ASP A 142 17.82 17.61 -19.86
N THR A 143 17.65 16.34 -20.24
CA THR A 143 17.38 15.26 -19.27
C THR A 143 18.58 15.02 -18.36
N VAL A 144 19.82 15.07 -18.87
CA VAL A 144 21.04 14.92 -18.06
C VAL A 144 21.15 16.05 -17.04
N GLN A 145 20.90 17.30 -17.45
CA GLN A 145 20.93 18.46 -16.57
C GLN A 145 19.88 18.35 -15.47
N GLN A 146 18.65 17.97 -15.82
CA GLN A 146 17.58 17.77 -14.86
C GLN A 146 17.91 16.65 -13.84
N LEU A 147 18.48 15.53 -14.30
CA LEU A 147 18.93 14.44 -13.42
C LEU A 147 20.09 14.87 -12.49
N ALA A 148 21.00 15.71 -12.97
CA ALA A 148 22.11 16.25 -12.17
C ALA A 148 21.64 17.24 -11.08
N GLU A 149 20.55 17.97 -11.32
CA GLU A 149 19.90 18.82 -10.33
C GLU A 149 19.17 17.99 -9.25
N GLU A 150 18.53 16.90 -9.64
CA GLU A 150 17.86 15.97 -8.74
C GLU A 150 18.84 15.17 -7.86
N GLN A 151 20.03 14.87 -8.38
CA GLN A 151 21.11 14.18 -7.66
C GLN A 151 22.45 14.90 -7.85
N PRO A 152 22.80 15.84 -6.95
CA PRO A 152 24.04 16.63 -7.03
C PRO A 152 25.32 15.78 -7.06
N GLU A 153 25.26 14.55 -6.55
CA GLU A 153 26.34 13.56 -6.58
C GLU A 153 26.73 13.20 -8.03
N LEU A 154 25.81 13.35 -8.98
CA LEU A 154 26.06 13.12 -10.39
C LEU A 154 26.76 14.30 -11.06
N ALA A 155 26.56 15.54 -10.59
CA ALA A 155 27.00 16.76 -11.28
C ALA A 155 28.53 16.95 -11.41
N GLY A 156 29.34 16.10 -10.75
CA GLY A 156 30.80 16.18 -10.76
C GLY A 156 31.54 15.09 -11.55
N CYS A 157 30.81 14.13 -12.16
CA CYS A 157 31.43 12.98 -12.82
C CYS A 157 31.21 13.02 -14.34
N GLN A 158 32.19 12.58 -15.13
CA GLN A 158 32.02 12.33 -16.56
C GLN A 158 31.44 10.94 -16.76
N TYR A 159 30.22 10.86 -17.26
CA TYR A 159 29.56 9.59 -17.59
C TYR A 159 29.68 9.30 -19.09
N VAL A 160 29.99 8.04 -19.41
CA VAL A 160 30.02 7.53 -20.79
C VAL A 160 29.13 6.30 -20.84
N ALA A 161 28.11 6.32 -21.69
CA ALA A 161 27.33 5.13 -22.00
C ALA A 161 27.88 4.48 -23.28
N ALA A 162 28.07 3.15 -23.25
CA ALA A 162 28.50 2.38 -24.40
C ALA A 162 27.44 1.32 -24.74
N VAL A 163 27.07 1.24 -26.02
CA VAL A 163 26.14 0.22 -26.53
C VAL A 163 26.94 -0.81 -27.34
N PHE A 164 26.94 -2.05 -26.88
CA PHE A 164 27.57 -3.15 -27.61
C PHE A 164 26.53 -3.86 -28.47
N ARG A 165 26.79 -4.02 -29.77
CA ARG A 165 26.00 -4.87 -30.67
C ARG A 165 26.72 -6.18 -30.87
N TRP A 166 26.09 -7.28 -30.46
CA TRP A 166 26.58 -8.62 -30.76
C TRP A 166 26.09 -9.03 -32.16
N HIS A 167 27.02 -9.31 -33.08
CA HIS A 167 26.71 -9.95 -34.35
C HIS A 167 26.92 -11.46 -34.16
N GLU A 168 25.85 -12.25 -34.18
CA GLU A 168 25.99 -13.68 -34.42
C GLU A 168 26.51 -13.82 -35.86
N GLY A 169 27.77 -14.22 -35.99
CA GLY A 169 28.41 -14.42 -37.28
C GLY A 169 27.62 -15.43 -38.12
N THR A 170 27.36 -15.08 -39.37
CA THR A 170 26.91 -16.03 -40.39
C THR A 170 27.92 -17.17 -40.47
N ARG A 171 27.48 -18.40 -40.16
CA ARG A 171 28.22 -19.63 -40.45
C ARG A 171 28.46 -19.78 -41.94
#